data_AF-A0A934WSM5-F1
#
_entry.id   AF-A0A934WSM5-F1
#
_cell.length_a   1.000
_cell.length_b   1.000
_cell.length_c   1.000
_cell.angle_alpha   90.00
_cell.angle_beta   90.00
_cell.angle_gamma   90.00
#
_symmetry.space_group_name_H-M   'P 1'
#
loop_
_entity.id
_entity.type
_entity.pdbx_description
1 polymer ?
#
loop_
_entity_poly.entity_id
_entity_poly.type
_entity_poly.pdbx_seq_one_letter_code
_entity_poly.pdbx_strand_id
1 'polypeptide(L)'
;MTEHKVSRKALKTKKQIGTVLAELLQEKELRDITVHEIAEKADVSRTTVYNYYLDVYDIYEQLENTVLTELGLLITEHGVKTT
;
A
#
# COMPACT_ATOMS: atom_id res chain seq x y z
N MET A 1 -5.47 -18.66 -18.52
CA MET A 1 -5.94 -17.27 -18.35
C MET A 1 -7.28 -17.33 -17.62
N THR A 2 -7.26 -17.18 -16.30
CA THR A 2 -8.47 -17.16 -15.47
C THR A 2 -8.37 -15.91 -14.60
N GLU A 3 -9.27 -14.95 -14.83
CA GLU A 3 -9.45 -13.79 -13.95
C GLU A 3 -9.68 -14.29 -12.53
N HIS A 4 -8.64 -14.20 -11.70
CA HIS A 4 -8.76 -14.51 -10.29
C HIS A 4 -9.42 -13.32 -9.61
N LYS A 5 -10.68 -13.51 -9.19
CA LYS A 5 -11.36 -12.70 -8.19
C LYS A 5 -10.39 -12.48 -7.01
N VAL A 6 -9.78 -11.30 -6.93
CA VAL A 6 -8.80 -10.97 -5.87
C VAL A 6 -9.47 -11.28 -4.52
N SER A 7 -8.87 -12.17 -3.74
CA SER A 7 -9.50 -12.62 -2.50
C SER A 7 -9.65 -11.44 -1.53
N ARG A 8 -10.78 -11.36 -0.81
CA ARG A 8 -10.97 -10.36 0.25
C ARG A 8 -9.84 -10.37 1.28
N LYS A 9 -9.26 -11.55 1.53
CA LYS A 9 -8.09 -11.71 2.39
C LYS A 9 -6.87 -10.99 1.83
N ALA A 10 -6.56 -11.17 0.53
CA ALA A 10 -5.46 -10.48 -0.13
C ALA A 10 -5.61 -8.96 -0.07
N LEU A 11 -6.83 -8.44 -0.33
CA LEU A 11 -7.11 -6.99 -0.21
C LEU A 11 -6.89 -6.48 1.21
N LYS A 12 -7.39 -7.20 2.22
CA LYS A 12 -7.20 -6.83 3.63
C LYS A 12 -5.72 -6.83 4.00
N THR A 13 -4.97 -7.86 3.60
CA THR A 13 -3.53 -7.95 3.84
C THR A 13 -2.76 -6.82 3.18
N LYS A 14 -3.01 -6.53 1.89
CA LYS A 14 -2.38 -5.39 1.21
C LYS A 14 -2.67 -4.06 1.90
N LYS A 15 -3.91 -3.85 2.33
CA LYS A 15 -4.29 -2.64 3.09
C LYS A 15 -3.54 -2.54 4.42
N GLN A 16 -3.45 -3.62 5.19
CA GLN A 16 -2.70 -3.64 6.47
C GLN A 16 -1.21 -3.34 6.26
N ILE A 17 -0.58 -3.94 5.25
CA ILE A 17 0.83 -3.69 4.92
C ILE A 17 1.03 -2.20 4.55
N GLY A 18 0.17 -1.63 3.70
CA GLY A 18 0.23 -0.22 3.33
C GLY A 18 0.04 0.73 4.51
N THR A 19 -0.92 0.43 5.42
CA THR A 19 -1.13 1.20 6.65
C THR A 19 0.12 1.18 7.54
N VAL A 20 0.72 0.01 7.75
CA VAL A 20 1.93 -0.12 8.56
C VAL A 20 3.11 0.62 7.95
N LEU A 21 3.27 0.58 6.62
CA LEU A 21 4.30 1.38 5.96
C LEU A 21 4.06 2.88 6.19
N ALA A 22 2.83 3.36 6.06
CA ALA A 22 2.49 4.76 6.28
C ALA A 22 2.79 5.21 7.72
N GLU A 23 2.49 4.37 8.71
CA GLU A 23 2.83 4.60 10.13
C GLU A 23 4.34 4.67 10.34
N LEU A 24 5.10 3.73 9.78
CA LEU A 24 6.56 3.70 9.88
C LEU A 24 7.21 4.93 9.23
N LEU A 25 6.64 5.43 8.13
CA LEU A 25 7.09 6.66 7.48
C LEU A 25 6.86 7.92 8.31
N GLN A 26 5.96 7.89 9.30
CA GLN A 26 5.85 8.98 10.27
C GLN A 26 6.97 8.94 11.33
N GLU A 27 7.61 7.78 11.51
CA GLU A 27 8.62 7.56 12.54
C GLU A 27 10.05 7.69 11.99
N LYS A 28 10.29 7.32 10.73
CA LYS A 28 11.62 7.28 10.11
C LYS A 28 11.61 7.30 8.59
N GLU A 29 12.78 7.56 8.01
CA GLU A 29 13.02 7.57 6.57
C GLU A 29 12.78 6.21 5.91
N LEU A 30 12.29 6.20 4.68
CA LEU A 30 11.97 4.98 3.91
C LEU A 30 13.14 3.99 3.84
N ARG A 31 14.36 4.50 3.65
CA ARG A 31 15.58 3.69 3.54
C ARG A 31 15.91 2.89 4.81
N ASP A 32 15.38 3.33 5.95
CA ASP A 32 15.61 2.72 7.27
C ASP A 32 14.46 1.77 7.67
N ILE A 33 13.47 1.59 6.80
CA ILE A 33 12.35 0.65 6.96
C ILE A 33 12.70 -0.68 6.29
N THR A 34 12.35 -1.79 6.93
CA THR A 34 12.61 -3.14 6.40
C THR A 34 11.32 -3.93 6.19
N VAL A 35 11.34 -4.88 5.24
CA VAL A 35 10.23 -5.83 5.04
C VAL A 35 9.95 -6.63 6.32
N HIS A 36 10.98 -6.93 7.11
CA HIS A 36 10.80 -7.65 8.37
C HIS A 36 9.94 -6.85 9.35
N GLU A 37 10.25 -5.57 9.55
CA GLU A 37 9.50 -4.72 10.47
C GLU A 37 8.06 -4.48 10.02
N ILE A 38 7.85 -4.31 8.71
CA ILE A 38 6.51 -4.23 8.13
C ILE A 38 5.74 -5.52 8.39
N ALA A 39 6.36 -6.68 8.16
CA ALA A 39 5.72 -7.99 8.38
C ALA A 39 5.31 -8.20 9.85
N GLU A 40 6.21 -7.87 10.78
CA GLU A 40 5.95 -7.97 12.23
C GLU A 40 4.82 -7.02 12.65
N LYS A 41 4.90 -5.72 12.31
CA LYS A 41 3.85 -4.74 12.69
C LYS A 41 2.50 -5.03 12.02
N ALA A 42 2.48 -5.60 10.82
CA ALA A 42 1.26 -5.95 10.10
C ALA A 42 0.65 -7.31 10.51
N ASP A 43 1.29 -8.05 11.41
CA ASP A 43 0.90 -9.40 11.83
C ASP A 43 0.77 -10.38 10.64
N VAL A 44 1.81 -10.40 9.79
CA VAL A 44 1.90 -11.29 8.63
C VAL A 44 3.31 -11.86 8.47
N SER A 45 3.45 -12.98 7.77
CA SER A 45 4.79 -13.52 7.47
C SER A 45 5.50 -12.70 6.38
N ARG A 46 6.84 -12.64 6.42
CA ARG A 46 7.65 -12.07 5.32
C ARG A 46 7.31 -12.70 3.97
N THR A 47 7.10 -14.01 3.93
CA THR A 47 6.65 -14.71 2.71
C THR A 47 5.31 -14.16 2.20
N THR A 48 4.39 -13.82 3.09
CA THR A 48 3.12 -13.18 2.72
C THR A 48 3.33 -11.78 2.14
N VAL A 49 4.26 -10.99 2.68
CA VAL A 49 4.62 -9.69 2.07
C VAL A 49 5.21 -9.90 0.67
N TYR A 50 6.15 -10.83 0.53
CA TYR A 50 6.79 -11.14 -0.75
C TYR A 50 5.86 -11.76 -1.80
N ASN A 51 4.69 -12.28 -1.41
CA ASN A 51 3.66 -12.70 -2.37
C ASN A 51 3.01 -11.52 -3.10
N TYR A 52 3.14 -10.31 -2.57
CA TYR A 52 2.48 -9.11 -3.07
C TYR A 52 3.44 -8.01 -3.49
N TYR A 53 4.66 -8.00 -2.94
CA TYR A 53 5.62 -6.92 -3.12
C TYR A 53 7.04 -7.46 -3.25
N LEU A 54 7.87 -6.82 -4.07
CA LEU A 54 9.27 -7.18 -4.26
C LEU A 54 10.14 -6.75 -3.07
N ASP A 55 9.96 -5.53 -2.60
CA ASP A 55 10.70 -4.93 -1.49
C ASP A 55 9.90 -3.77 -0.87
N VAL A 56 10.54 -2.99 0.00
CA VAL A 56 9.92 -1.84 0.68
C VAL A 56 9.56 -0.71 -0.30
N TYR A 57 10.32 -0.53 -1.37
CA TYR A 57 10.07 0.52 -2.36
C TYR A 57 8.87 0.18 -3.25
N ASP A 58 8.66 -1.10 -3.58
CA ASP A 58 7.45 -1.53 -4.29
C ASP A 58 6.19 -1.35 -3.43
N ILE A 59 6.27 -1.58 -2.11
CA ILE A 59 5.15 -1.26 -1.20
C ILE A 59 4.87 0.25 -1.22
N TYR A 60 5.93 1.07 -1.17
CA TYR A 60 5.83 2.53 -1.20
C TYR A 60 5.21 3.03 -2.50
N GLU A 61 5.69 2.57 -3.66
CA GLU A 61 5.17 2.96 -4.97
C GLU A 61 3.68 2.58 -5.12
N GLN A 62 3.29 1.38 -4.70
CA GLN A 62 1.88 0.98 -4.74
C GLN A 62 1.01 1.83 -3.79
N LEU A 63 1.53 2.20 -2.62
CA LEU A 63 0.85 3.09 -1.69
C LEU A 63 0.67 4.49 -2.29
N GLU A 64 1.75 5.07 -2.83
CA GLU A 64 1.76 6.39 -3.48
C GLU A 64 0.76 6.43 -4.65
N ASN A 65 0.82 5.43 -5.54
CA ASN A 65 -0.10 5.32 -6.67
C ASN A 65 -1.57 5.24 -6.22
N THR A 66 -1.84 4.52 -5.13
CA THR A 66 -3.20 4.42 -4.56
C THR A 66 -3.67 5.79 -4.08
N VAL A 67 -2.86 6.49 -3.29
CA VAL A 67 -3.18 7.82 -2.76
C VAL A 67 -3.38 8.84 -3.89
N LEU A 68 -2.48 8.86 -4.88
CA LEU A 68 -2.58 9.77 -6.02
C LEU A 68 -3.84 9.50 -6.86
N THR A 69 -4.20 8.23 -7.03
CA THR A 69 -5.42 7.85 -7.74
C THR A 69 -6.67 8.31 -6.98
N GLU A 70 -6.74 8.03 -5.68
CA GLU A 70 -7.86 8.45 -4.83
C GLU A 70 -7.99 9.99 -4.81
N LEU A 71 -6.87 10.70 -4.70
CA LEU A 71 -6.85 12.15 -4.75
C LEU A 71 -7.32 12.69 -6.12
N GLY A 72 -6.84 12.10 -7.22
CA GLY A 72 -7.26 12.48 -8.58
C GLY A 72 -8.76 12.26 -8.80
N LEU A 73 -9.32 11.17 -8.27
CA LEU A 73 -10.76 10.92 -8.31
C LEU A 73 -11.53 11.97 -7.51
N LEU A 74 -11.09 12.28 -6.28
CA LEU A 74 -11.73 13.32 -5.46
C LEU A 74 -11.70 14.69 -6.14
N ILE A 75 -10.57 15.07 -6.75
CA ILE A 75 -10.44 16.31 -7.51
C ILE A 75 -11.35 16.30 -8.74
N THR A 76 -11.55 15.16 -9.40
CA THR A 76 -12.43 15.07 -10.57
C THR A 76 -13.91 15.14 -10.18
N GLU A 77 -14.29 14.47 -9.08
CA GLU A 77 -15.66 14.45 -8.56
C GLU A 77 -16.07 15.79 -7.95
N HIS A 78 -15.13 16.50 -7.33
CA HIS A 78 -15.36 17.79 -6.67
C HIS A 78 -14.76 18.97 -7.46
N GLY A 79 -14.30 18.69 -8.68
CA GLY A 79 -13.66 19.62 -9.60
C GLY A 79 -14.63 20.66 -10.14
N VAL A 80 -14.77 21.72 -9.34
CA VAL A 80 -14.86 23.14 -9.72
C VAL A 80 -15.27 23.36 -11.18
N LYS A 81 -16.50 23.89 -11.37
CA LYS A 81 -16.88 24.61 -12.59
C LYS A 81 -15.85 25.74 -12.81
N THR A 82 -14.81 25.50 -13.59
CA THR A 82 -14.03 26.57 -14.20
C THR A 82 -14.98 27.29 -15.15
N THR A 83 -15.47 28.44 -14.67
CA THR A 83 -16.16 29.46 -15.47
C THR A 83 -15.11 30.21 -16.29
#